data_AF-E4MNZ9-F1
#
_entry.id   AF-E4MNZ9-F1
#
_cell.length_a   1.000
_cell.length_b   1.000
_cell.length_c   1.000
_cell.angle_alpha   90.00
_cell.angle_beta   90.00
_cell.angle_gamma   90.00
#
_symmetry.space_group_name_H-M   'P 1'
#
loop_
_entity.id
_entity.type
_entity.pdbx_description
1 polymer ?
#
loop_
_entity_poly.entity_id
_entity_poly.type
_entity_poly.pdbx_seq_one_letter_code
_entity_poly.pdbx_strand_id
1 'polypeptide(L)'
;MKKILILTIGVLTVIACEKLPNTSGVTPQKVVLFDNPAVSTIKVKDDSGSEKATEIKVRLANPVSQDTYYQVTLDATVIDNYNQANKVDYELLPANVIEMSYTGNGTSQTGNSFKVLIPKGQQVSTGKLQFNIKALKDAQGNKLSGANNYAVAVRLHPLDGNIIAQGDRKTALFLLNRSFKTKVAHLRNRAFHAIYGKNTGKQESGKTYEKDVKLTAWTMQYSIAPVNASNNAGLMYPNGRADSNSALYNVLYGGSFTIMNSGLKLGFNTPKGTGFKFNAVSGTPTADKWYHIAVVYEENNDSPYLKIYVNGELMFDSVAPAKIHDFPILCFGNGNLDAYVREMRLWSKALTQGQVVATQNFVKPDSEGLELYVPYNEDPWETEGNEKVIKNASTNPHKKMPEKWYVHKIGVEEKLPTVDYNTEVEF
;
A
#
# COMPACT_ATOMS: atom_id res chain seq x y z
N MET A 1 6.73 2.51 34.63
CA MET A 1 6.75 1.40 33.66
C MET A 1 5.33 1.14 33.17
N LYS A 2 4.89 1.84 32.11
CA LYS A 2 3.59 1.60 31.46
C LYS A 2 3.86 0.83 30.17
N LYS A 3 3.32 -0.38 30.07
CA LYS A 3 3.38 -1.23 28.87
C LYS A 3 2.61 -0.50 27.76
N ILE A 4 3.31 -0.04 26.73
CA ILE A 4 2.72 0.58 25.55
C ILE A 4 2.39 -0.52 24.54
N LEU A 5 1.12 -0.55 24.14
CA LEU A 5 0.52 -1.48 23.18
C LEU A 5 1.24 -1.38 21.83
N ILE A 6 1.72 -2.52 21.32
CA ILE A 6 2.19 -2.65 19.94
C ILE A 6 0.96 -2.53 19.03
N LEU A 7 0.84 -1.42 18.32
CA LEU A 7 -0.24 -1.19 17.36
C LEU A 7 -0.04 -2.16 16.19
N THR A 8 -0.79 -3.25 16.20
CA THR A 8 -0.88 -4.16 15.06
C THR A 8 -1.77 -3.45 14.04
N ILE A 9 -1.27 -3.22 12.82
CA ILE A 9 -2.07 -2.72 11.70
C ILE A 9 -3.15 -3.77 11.44
N GLY A 10 -4.31 -3.56 12.06
CA GLY A 10 -5.51 -4.29 11.74
C GLY A 10 -5.99 -3.77 10.41
N VAL A 11 -5.89 -4.61 9.37
CA VAL A 11 -6.88 -4.58 8.29
C VAL A 11 -8.24 -4.42 8.96
N LEU A 12 -9.12 -3.57 8.41
CA LEU A 12 -10.53 -3.49 8.76
C LEU A 12 -11.16 -4.90 8.66
N THR A 13 -10.96 -5.71 9.69
CA THR A 13 -11.75 -6.86 9.99
C THR A 13 -12.99 -6.26 10.61
N VAL A 14 -14.08 -6.28 9.86
CA VAL A 14 -15.39 -6.18 10.46
C VAL A 14 -15.49 -7.41 11.35
N ILE A 15 -15.06 -7.30 12.61
CA ILE A 15 -15.34 -8.30 13.64
C ILE A 15 -16.81 -8.09 13.99
N ALA A 16 -17.69 -8.52 13.08
CA ALA A 16 -18.94 -9.06 13.52
C ALA A 16 -18.57 -10.22 14.44
N CYS A 17 -19.24 -10.33 15.59
CA CYS A 17 -19.33 -11.59 16.28
C CYS A 17 -19.95 -12.57 15.27
N GLU A 18 -19.12 -13.29 14.50
CA GLU A 18 -19.60 -14.12 13.40
C GLU A 18 -20.40 -15.26 14.02
N LYS A 19 -21.72 -15.09 14.03
CA LYS A 19 -22.64 -16.21 14.16
C LYS A 19 -22.21 -17.26 13.14
N LEU A 20 -22.16 -18.52 13.58
CA LEU A 20 -22.05 -19.68 12.70
C LEU A 20 -22.97 -19.46 11.48
N PRO A 21 -22.51 -19.79 10.26
CA PRO A 21 -23.19 -19.43 9.03
C PRO A 21 -24.65 -19.86 9.05
N ASN A 22 -25.50 -19.02 8.46
CA ASN A 22 -26.93 -19.29 8.32
C ASN A 22 -27.12 -20.58 7.50
N THR A 23 -27.50 -21.67 8.17
CA THR A 23 -27.73 -23.00 7.58
C THR A 23 -29.08 -23.13 6.86
N SER A 24 -29.79 -22.01 6.64
CA SER A 24 -31.08 -21.99 5.97
C SER A 24 -31.02 -22.65 4.59
N GLY A 25 -31.55 -23.88 4.50
CA GLY A 25 -31.77 -24.59 3.24
C GLY A 25 -30.69 -25.58 2.80
N VAL A 26 -29.60 -25.77 3.57
CA VAL A 26 -28.53 -26.71 3.19
C VAL A 26 -28.54 -27.94 4.11
N THR A 27 -29.34 -28.94 3.74
CA THR A 27 -29.00 -30.35 4.02
C THR A 27 -27.95 -30.76 2.98
N PRO A 28 -26.70 -30.97 3.40
CA PRO A 28 -26.38 -31.88 4.50
C PRO A 28 -25.69 -31.21 5.70
N GLN A 29 -25.74 -31.91 6.84
CA GLN A 29 -24.93 -31.66 8.05
C GLN A 29 -23.40 -31.71 7.82
N LYS A 30 -22.94 -31.81 6.56
CA LYS A 30 -21.57 -32.10 6.14
C LYS A 30 -20.99 -30.92 5.35
N VAL A 31 -20.75 -29.81 6.03
CA VAL A 31 -20.05 -28.64 5.48
C VAL A 31 -18.62 -28.61 6.03
N VAL A 32 -17.65 -28.36 5.16
CA VAL A 32 -16.25 -28.15 5.54
C VAL A 32 -15.78 -26.74 5.18
N LEU A 33 -14.87 -26.18 5.97
CA LEU A 33 -14.28 -24.87 5.78
C LEU A 33 -12.83 -24.83 6.26
N PHE A 34 -12.06 -23.84 5.82
CA PHE A 34 -10.86 -23.44 6.55
C PHE A 34 -11.25 -22.73 7.84
N ASP A 35 -10.56 -23.06 8.95
CA ASP A 35 -10.71 -22.32 10.21
C ASP A 35 -10.07 -20.93 10.12
N ASN A 36 -9.06 -20.79 9.24
CA ASN A 36 -8.43 -19.52 8.91
C ASN A 36 -9.45 -18.55 8.27
N PRO A 37 -9.31 -17.23 8.50
CA PRO A 37 -10.05 -16.23 7.74
C PRO A 37 -9.84 -16.38 6.24
N ALA A 38 -10.83 -16.00 5.43
CA ALA A 38 -10.73 -16.06 3.98
C ALA A 38 -9.57 -15.23 3.43
N VAL A 39 -9.28 -14.08 4.06
CA VAL A 39 -8.11 -13.23 3.80
C VAL A 39 -7.46 -12.86 5.12
N SER A 40 -6.14 -12.99 5.20
CA SER A 40 -5.35 -12.61 6.38
C SER A 40 -3.98 -12.09 5.95
N THR A 41 -3.24 -11.49 6.89
CA THR A 41 -1.87 -11.01 6.66
C THR A 41 -0.86 -11.82 7.45
N ILE A 42 0.30 -12.08 6.88
CA ILE A 42 1.41 -12.76 7.54
C ILE A 42 2.66 -11.87 7.55
N LYS A 43 3.35 -11.80 8.68
CA LYS A 43 4.59 -11.01 8.79
C LYS A 43 5.76 -11.79 8.22
N VAL A 44 6.51 -11.16 7.32
CA VAL A 44 7.68 -11.76 6.66
C VAL A 44 8.80 -10.75 6.63
N LYS A 45 9.99 -11.09 7.12
CA LYS A 45 11.19 -10.28 6.92
C LYS A 45 11.81 -10.64 5.59
N ASP A 46 12.15 -9.65 4.77
CA ASP A 46 12.72 -9.90 3.43
C ASP A 46 13.97 -10.78 3.51
N ASP A 47 14.85 -10.52 4.48
CA ASP A 47 16.14 -11.20 4.58
C ASP A 47 16.10 -12.55 5.31
N SER A 48 15.08 -12.83 6.13
CA SER A 48 15.01 -14.05 6.97
C SER A 48 13.73 -14.87 6.85
N GLY A 49 12.72 -14.39 6.13
CA GLY A 49 11.43 -15.07 5.98
C GLY A 49 10.47 -14.85 7.15
N SER A 50 9.48 -15.74 7.29
CA SER A 50 8.52 -15.71 8.41
C SER A 50 9.12 -16.28 9.69
N GLU A 51 8.88 -15.61 10.82
CA GLU A 51 9.38 -16.04 12.13
C GLU A 51 8.73 -17.32 12.66
N LYS A 52 7.49 -17.61 12.21
CA LYS A 52 6.71 -18.77 12.61
C LYS A 52 5.98 -19.34 11.40
N ALA A 53 5.86 -20.67 11.38
CA ALA A 53 5.02 -21.33 10.41
C ALA A 53 3.55 -20.91 10.59
N THR A 54 2.86 -20.69 9.49
CA THR A 54 1.42 -20.42 9.45
C THR A 54 0.67 -21.74 9.33
N GLU A 55 -0.14 -22.05 10.34
CA GLU A 55 -0.95 -23.27 10.37
C GLU A 55 -2.23 -23.09 9.53
N ILE A 56 -2.56 -24.13 8.76
CA ILE A 56 -3.80 -24.21 7.98
C ILE A 56 -4.67 -25.29 8.61
N LYS A 57 -5.84 -24.92 9.11
CA LYS A 57 -6.77 -25.86 9.74
C LYS A 57 -8.00 -26.08 8.88
N VAL A 58 -8.36 -27.34 8.70
CA VAL A 58 -9.62 -27.74 8.05
C VAL A 58 -10.61 -28.13 9.14
N ARG A 59 -11.83 -27.59 9.06
CA ARG A 59 -12.88 -27.80 10.05
C ARG A 59 -14.17 -28.25 9.36
N LEU A 60 -14.80 -29.28 9.93
CA LEU A 60 -16.19 -29.62 9.67
C LEU A 60 -17.13 -28.79 10.56
N ALA A 61 -18.23 -28.30 10.00
CA ALA A 61 -19.26 -27.59 10.74
C ALA A 61 -19.88 -28.48 11.84
N ASN A 62 -20.06 -29.77 11.57
CA ASN A 62 -20.51 -30.78 12.54
C ASN A 62 -19.69 -32.07 12.40
N PRO A 63 -19.47 -32.83 13.50
CA PRO A 63 -18.82 -34.13 13.42
C PRO A 63 -19.60 -35.10 12.53
N VAL A 64 -18.90 -36.05 11.91
CA VAL A 64 -19.49 -37.09 11.07
C VAL A 64 -19.07 -38.48 11.54
N SER A 65 -19.84 -39.51 11.20
CA SER A 65 -19.67 -40.88 11.71
C SER A 65 -18.56 -41.69 11.01
N GLN A 66 -17.80 -41.09 10.11
CA GLN A 66 -16.72 -41.74 9.35
C GLN A 66 -15.52 -40.82 9.20
N ASP A 67 -14.36 -41.39 8.92
CA ASP A 67 -13.17 -40.62 8.56
C ASP A 67 -13.42 -39.86 7.25
N THR A 68 -13.01 -38.59 7.20
CA THR A 68 -13.19 -37.75 6.02
C THR A 68 -11.87 -37.13 5.59
N TYR A 69 -11.70 -36.98 4.29
CA TYR A 69 -10.44 -36.51 3.72
C TYR A 69 -10.65 -35.31 2.81
N TYR A 70 -9.68 -34.41 2.84
CA TYR A 70 -9.72 -33.16 2.12
C TYR A 70 -8.39 -32.92 1.43
N GLN A 71 -8.41 -32.51 0.17
CA GLN A 71 -7.24 -32.02 -0.51
C GLN A 71 -7.06 -30.53 -0.22
N VAL A 72 -5.89 -30.15 0.26
CA VAL A 72 -5.49 -28.75 0.42
C VAL A 72 -4.31 -28.47 -0.49
N THR A 73 -4.45 -27.52 -1.41
CA THR A 73 -3.47 -27.25 -2.48
C THR A 73 -3.17 -25.77 -2.58
N LEU A 74 -1.91 -25.40 -2.85
CA LEU A 74 -1.55 -24.04 -3.24
C LEU A 74 -2.30 -23.64 -4.53
N ASP A 75 -2.85 -22.43 -4.57
CA ASP A 75 -3.74 -22.03 -5.66
C ASP A 75 -3.59 -20.54 -6.04
N ALA A 76 -2.82 -20.30 -7.09
CA ALA A 76 -2.58 -18.99 -7.67
C ALA A 76 -3.86 -18.27 -8.11
N THR A 77 -4.87 -19.01 -8.57
CA THR A 77 -6.10 -18.43 -9.15
C THR A 77 -6.92 -17.66 -8.11
N VAL A 78 -6.74 -17.95 -6.81
CA VAL A 78 -7.35 -17.18 -5.72
C VAL A 78 -6.77 -15.76 -5.68
N ILE A 79 -5.47 -15.62 -5.92
CA ILE A 79 -4.77 -14.33 -5.95
C ILE A 79 -5.25 -13.54 -7.17
N ASP A 80 -5.36 -14.17 -8.33
CA ASP A 80 -5.85 -13.52 -9.56
C ASP A 80 -7.27 -12.97 -9.38
N ASN A 81 -8.18 -13.77 -8.81
CA ASN A 81 -9.54 -13.35 -8.50
C ASN A 81 -9.57 -12.20 -7.49
N TYR A 82 -8.72 -12.26 -6.46
CA TYR A 82 -8.61 -11.19 -5.46
C TYR A 82 -8.10 -9.88 -6.09
N ASN A 83 -7.07 -9.97 -6.93
CA ASN A 83 -6.53 -8.84 -7.68
C ASN A 83 -7.58 -8.20 -8.58
N GLN A 84 -8.31 -9.01 -9.35
CA GLN A 84 -9.36 -8.52 -10.24
C GLN A 84 -10.51 -7.83 -9.49
N ALA A 85 -10.93 -8.40 -8.36
CA ALA A 85 -12.03 -7.88 -7.54
C ALA A 85 -11.64 -6.58 -6.81
N ASN A 86 -10.40 -6.48 -6.33
CA ASN A 86 -9.94 -5.36 -5.49
C ASN A 86 -9.11 -4.33 -6.26
N LYS A 87 -8.85 -4.55 -7.56
CA LYS A 87 -8.01 -3.70 -8.42
C LYS A 87 -6.58 -3.53 -7.90
N VAL A 88 -6.05 -4.59 -7.32
CA VAL A 88 -4.68 -4.70 -6.78
C VAL A 88 -3.88 -5.72 -7.59
N ASP A 89 -2.60 -5.87 -7.30
CA ASP A 89 -1.62 -6.55 -8.18
C ASP A 89 -0.67 -7.49 -7.42
N TYR A 90 -1.16 -8.16 -6.36
CA TYR A 90 -0.38 -9.14 -5.60
C TYR A 90 0.15 -10.25 -6.50
N GLU A 91 1.42 -10.61 -6.31
CA GLU A 91 2.06 -11.73 -7.00
C GLU A 91 2.02 -12.99 -6.15
N LEU A 92 1.85 -14.12 -6.82
CA LEU A 92 2.10 -15.41 -6.18
C LEU A 92 3.57 -15.46 -5.77
N LEU A 93 3.81 -15.76 -4.50
CA LEU A 93 5.17 -15.96 -4.01
C LEU A 93 5.83 -17.14 -4.75
N PRO A 94 7.07 -17.00 -5.24
CA PRO A 94 7.76 -18.08 -5.94
C PRO A 94 7.80 -19.37 -5.11
N ALA A 95 7.58 -20.52 -5.76
CA ALA A 95 7.47 -21.80 -5.07
C ALA A 95 8.73 -22.19 -4.27
N ASN A 96 9.92 -21.71 -4.67
CA ASN A 96 11.16 -21.94 -3.94
C ASN A 96 11.22 -21.24 -2.57
N VAL A 97 10.32 -20.27 -2.34
CA VAL A 97 10.26 -19.47 -1.10
C VAL A 97 9.19 -20.00 -0.15
N ILE A 98 8.22 -20.77 -0.65
CA ILE A 98 7.15 -21.38 0.16
C ILE A 98 7.55 -22.80 0.57
N GLU A 99 7.64 -23.06 1.87
CA GLU A 99 7.80 -24.41 2.43
C GLU A 99 6.50 -24.87 3.07
N MET A 100 5.63 -25.49 2.28
CA MET A 100 4.42 -26.12 2.80
C MET A 100 4.71 -27.57 3.20
N SER A 101 4.20 -27.97 4.36
CA SER A 101 4.44 -29.28 4.96
C SER A 101 3.21 -29.79 5.68
N TYR A 102 3.08 -31.12 5.73
CA TYR A 102 2.09 -31.81 6.56
C TYR A 102 2.79 -32.85 7.42
N THR A 103 2.59 -32.75 8.73
CA THR A 103 3.05 -33.74 9.70
C THR A 103 1.87 -34.56 10.21
N GLY A 104 1.86 -35.87 9.94
CA GLY A 104 0.82 -36.80 10.40
C GLY A 104 1.44 -38.13 10.81
N ASN A 105 0.94 -38.74 11.88
CA ASN A 105 1.41 -40.04 12.39
C ASN A 105 2.94 -40.12 12.61
N GLY A 106 3.55 -39.01 13.04
CA GLY A 106 5.00 -38.94 13.30
C GLY A 106 5.88 -38.68 12.07
N THR A 107 5.31 -38.65 10.86
CA THR A 107 6.06 -38.42 9.61
C THR A 107 5.72 -37.04 9.04
N SER A 108 6.73 -36.32 8.56
CA SER A 108 6.55 -35.04 7.88
C SER A 108 6.83 -35.18 6.38
N GLN A 109 5.95 -34.62 5.56
CA GLN A 109 6.08 -34.53 4.11
C GLN A 109 6.03 -33.07 3.67
N THR A 110 6.79 -32.72 2.64
CA THR A 110 6.79 -31.42 1.97
C THR A 110 6.18 -31.54 0.58
N GLY A 111 5.63 -30.45 0.05
CA GLY A 111 4.87 -30.47 -1.19
C GLY A 111 3.96 -29.26 -1.30
N ASN A 112 3.16 -29.19 -2.36
CA ASN A 112 2.21 -28.09 -2.62
C ASN A 112 0.75 -28.53 -2.48
N SER A 113 0.51 -29.79 -2.11
CA SER A 113 -0.80 -30.42 -2.11
C SER A 113 -0.82 -31.55 -1.09
N PHE A 114 -1.74 -31.52 -0.12
CA PHE A 114 -1.80 -32.50 0.95
C PHE A 114 -3.21 -33.04 1.17
N LYS A 115 -3.31 -34.36 1.39
CA LYS A 115 -4.52 -35.02 1.86
C LYS A 115 -4.58 -34.93 3.38
N VAL A 116 -5.56 -34.19 3.88
CA VAL A 116 -5.80 -33.92 5.30
C VAL A 116 -6.96 -34.79 5.80
N LEU A 117 -6.81 -35.38 6.98
CA LEU A 117 -7.83 -36.24 7.60
C LEU A 117 -8.56 -35.48 8.72
N ILE A 118 -9.88 -35.55 8.75
CA ILE A 118 -10.69 -35.33 9.96
C ILE A 118 -11.23 -36.70 10.39
N PRO A 119 -10.75 -37.25 11.53
CA PRO A 119 -11.21 -38.55 12.01
C PRO A 119 -12.71 -38.56 12.34
N LYS A 120 -13.32 -39.74 12.30
CA LYS A 120 -14.70 -39.94 12.73
C LYS A 120 -14.97 -39.32 14.11
N GLY A 121 -16.10 -38.64 14.24
CA GLY A 121 -16.53 -37.98 15.48
C GLY A 121 -15.74 -36.72 15.84
N GLN A 122 -14.73 -36.32 15.06
CA GLN A 122 -13.97 -35.08 15.26
C GLN A 122 -14.45 -33.97 14.31
N GLN A 123 -14.14 -32.73 14.63
CA GLN A 123 -14.47 -31.57 13.79
C GLN A 123 -13.26 -30.91 13.14
N VAL A 124 -12.05 -31.13 13.67
CA VAL A 124 -10.83 -30.46 13.19
C VAL A 124 -9.86 -31.51 12.67
N SER A 125 -9.11 -31.13 11.63
CA SER A 125 -8.10 -31.98 11.03
C SER A 125 -7.08 -32.49 12.05
N THR A 126 -6.75 -33.77 11.96
CA THR A 126 -5.57 -34.33 12.63
C THR A 126 -4.30 -34.00 11.84
N GLY A 127 -3.15 -34.14 12.50
CA GLY A 127 -1.87 -33.72 11.96
C GLY A 127 -1.70 -32.20 11.95
N LYS A 128 -0.57 -31.75 11.41
CA LYS A 128 -0.20 -30.33 11.34
C LYS A 128 0.10 -29.95 9.90
N LEU A 129 -0.85 -29.30 9.24
CA LEU A 129 -0.65 -28.67 7.94
C LEU A 129 -0.19 -27.22 8.17
N GLN A 130 0.95 -26.85 7.62
CA GLN A 130 1.50 -25.51 7.80
C GLN A 130 2.38 -25.12 6.62
N PHE A 131 2.62 -23.82 6.46
CA PHE A 131 3.66 -23.33 5.57
C PHE A 131 4.57 -22.34 6.28
N ASN A 132 5.83 -22.30 5.86
CA ASN A 132 6.80 -21.28 6.22
C ASN A 132 7.24 -20.54 4.96
N ILE A 133 7.65 -19.29 5.12
CA ILE A 133 8.21 -18.46 4.06
C ILE A 133 9.69 -18.28 4.35
N LYS A 134 10.54 -18.63 3.38
CA LYS A 134 12.00 -18.40 3.47
C LYS A 134 12.31 -16.92 3.24
N ALA A 135 13.59 -16.55 3.36
CA ALA A 135 14.08 -15.28 2.85
C ALA A 135 13.60 -15.05 1.41
N LEU A 136 13.17 -13.82 1.10
CA LEU A 136 12.57 -13.46 -0.18
C LEU A 136 13.65 -13.36 -1.26
N LYS A 137 14.12 -14.53 -1.71
CA LYS A 137 15.12 -14.69 -2.75
C LYS A 137 14.62 -15.63 -3.84
N ASP A 138 14.98 -15.34 -5.08
CA ASP A 138 14.73 -16.24 -6.20
C ASP A 138 15.58 -17.53 -6.09
N ALA A 139 15.42 -18.44 -7.04
CA ALA A 139 16.17 -19.70 -7.06
C ALA A 139 17.68 -19.50 -7.25
N GLN A 140 18.10 -18.33 -7.76
CA GLN A 140 19.48 -17.94 -7.98
C GLN A 140 20.09 -17.21 -6.77
N GLY A 141 19.29 -16.93 -5.74
CA GLY A 141 19.72 -16.24 -4.52
C GLY A 141 19.65 -14.71 -4.60
N ASN A 142 19.14 -14.13 -5.69
CA ASN A 142 18.92 -12.69 -5.78
C ASN A 142 17.70 -12.29 -4.95
N LYS A 143 17.72 -11.09 -4.36
CA LYS A 143 16.56 -10.56 -3.65
C LYS A 143 15.38 -10.44 -4.61
N LEU A 144 14.21 -10.91 -4.19
CA LEU A 144 12.97 -10.62 -4.88
C LEU A 144 12.73 -9.10 -4.89
N SER A 145 11.97 -8.64 -5.88
CA SER A 145 11.67 -7.22 -6.06
C SER A 145 11.08 -6.62 -4.79
N GLY A 146 11.70 -5.55 -4.29
CA GLY A 146 11.14 -4.70 -3.23
C GLY A 146 9.79 -4.11 -3.63
N ALA A 147 9.60 -3.85 -4.91
CA ALA A 147 8.41 -3.21 -5.45
C ALA A 147 7.15 -4.09 -5.44
N ASN A 148 7.30 -5.41 -5.38
CA ASN A 148 6.19 -6.34 -5.57
C ASN A 148 5.53 -6.67 -4.23
N ASN A 149 4.21 -6.64 -4.20
CA ASN A 149 3.42 -7.21 -3.12
C ASN A 149 3.21 -8.70 -3.39
N TYR A 150 3.44 -9.56 -2.39
CA TYR A 150 3.35 -11.01 -2.54
C TYR A 150 2.23 -11.60 -1.70
N ALA A 151 1.71 -12.75 -2.13
CA ALA A 151 0.72 -13.52 -1.36
C ALA A 151 0.92 -15.04 -1.51
N VAL A 152 0.35 -15.78 -0.56
CA VAL A 152 0.20 -17.24 -0.60
C VAL A 152 -1.30 -17.54 -0.53
N ALA A 153 -1.79 -18.47 -1.35
CA ALA A 153 -3.19 -18.88 -1.28
C ALA A 153 -3.33 -20.40 -1.36
N VAL A 154 -4.34 -20.92 -0.68
CA VAL A 154 -4.69 -22.35 -0.67
C VAL A 154 -6.17 -22.56 -0.95
N ARG A 155 -6.49 -23.69 -1.58
CA ARG A 155 -7.85 -24.17 -1.83
C ARG A 155 -8.11 -25.48 -1.10
N LEU A 156 -9.32 -25.59 -0.55
CA LEU A 156 -9.88 -26.78 0.07
C LEU A 156 -10.80 -27.50 -0.91
N HIS A 157 -10.57 -28.79 -1.12
CA HIS A 157 -11.43 -29.66 -1.91
C HIS A 157 -11.82 -30.92 -1.10
N PRO A 158 -13.11 -31.12 -0.79
CA PRO A 158 -13.59 -32.35 -0.16
C PRO A 158 -13.41 -33.54 -1.10
N LEU A 159 -12.93 -34.68 -0.59
CA LEU A 159 -12.79 -35.91 -1.38
C LEU A 159 -14.01 -36.82 -1.30
N ASP A 160 -14.95 -36.54 -0.38
CA ASP A 160 -16.26 -37.18 -0.31
C ASP A 160 -17.28 -36.25 -0.96
N GLY A 161 -17.92 -36.70 -2.04
CA GLY A 161 -18.91 -35.92 -2.80
C GLY A 161 -20.16 -35.55 -2.01
N ASN A 162 -20.39 -36.15 -0.83
CA ASN A 162 -21.48 -35.78 0.06
C ASN A 162 -21.13 -34.62 1.01
N ILE A 163 -19.89 -34.13 0.97
CA ILE A 163 -19.40 -33.03 1.79
C ILE A 163 -19.16 -31.83 0.89
N ILE A 164 -19.72 -30.69 1.27
CA ILE A 164 -19.57 -29.45 0.51
C ILE A 164 -18.61 -28.51 1.22
N ALA A 165 -17.73 -27.86 0.46
CA ALA A 165 -16.91 -26.79 1.00
C ALA A 165 -17.71 -25.48 1.01
N GLN A 166 -17.69 -24.77 2.15
CA GLN A 166 -18.39 -23.51 2.31
C GLN A 166 -17.85 -22.46 1.31
N GLY A 167 -18.74 -21.82 0.55
CA GLY A 167 -18.36 -21.02 -0.62
C GLY A 167 -17.33 -19.91 -0.36
N ASP A 168 -17.49 -19.18 0.74
CA ASP A 168 -16.62 -18.07 1.19
C ASP A 168 -15.43 -18.53 2.05
N ARG A 169 -15.34 -19.83 2.37
CA ARG A 169 -14.30 -20.41 3.25
C ARG A 169 -13.62 -21.65 2.68
N LYS A 170 -13.80 -21.92 1.38
CA LYS A 170 -13.11 -22.98 0.63
C LYS A 170 -11.73 -22.57 0.12
N THR A 171 -11.36 -21.30 0.31
CA THR A 171 -10.05 -20.75 -0.01
C THR A 171 -9.55 -19.92 1.16
N ALA A 172 -8.24 -19.85 1.35
CA ALA A 172 -7.61 -18.92 2.29
C ALA A 172 -6.46 -18.20 1.58
N LEU A 173 -6.45 -16.87 1.67
CA LEU A 173 -5.45 -15.97 1.11
C LEU A 173 -4.64 -15.33 2.23
N PHE A 174 -3.32 -15.38 2.11
CA PHE A 174 -2.37 -14.83 3.06
C PHE A 174 -1.52 -13.76 2.35
N LEU A 175 -1.83 -12.48 2.59
CA LEU A 175 -1.09 -11.34 2.06
C LEU A 175 0.19 -11.14 2.88
N LEU A 176 1.34 -10.97 2.23
CA LEU A 176 2.58 -10.72 2.94
C LEU A 176 2.63 -9.28 3.45
N ASN A 177 2.72 -9.11 4.76
CA ASN A 177 3.12 -7.87 5.42
C ASN A 177 4.64 -7.91 5.61
N ARG A 178 5.35 -7.33 4.65
CA ARG A 178 6.81 -7.39 4.56
C ARG A 178 7.47 -6.43 5.54
N SER A 179 8.54 -6.88 6.16
CA SER A 179 9.46 -6.05 6.92
C SER A 179 10.81 -5.99 6.22
N PHE A 180 11.30 -4.77 6.03
CA PHE A 180 12.42 -4.45 5.17
C PHE A 180 13.16 -3.23 5.68
N LYS A 181 14.45 -3.13 5.33
CA LYS A 181 15.28 -1.98 5.64
C LYS A 181 15.51 -1.13 4.40
N THR A 182 15.37 0.18 4.54
CA THR A 182 15.69 1.12 3.46
C THR A 182 16.19 2.43 4.02
N LYS A 183 17.06 3.10 3.24
CA LYS A 183 17.40 4.50 3.45
C LYS A 183 16.18 5.38 3.18
N VAL A 184 16.13 6.49 3.89
CA VAL A 184 15.06 7.49 3.79
C VAL A 184 15.65 8.89 3.66
N ALA A 185 14.97 9.77 2.94
CA ALA A 185 15.36 11.16 2.79
C ALA A 185 15.00 11.96 4.05
N HIS A 186 15.95 12.71 4.62
CA HIS A 186 15.63 13.76 5.58
C HIS A 186 15.55 15.11 4.86
N LEU A 187 14.33 15.56 4.56
CA LEU A 187 14.10 16.82 3.85
C LEU A 187 13.99 17.99 4.83
N ARG A 188 14.78 19.04 4.56
CA ARG A 188 14.84 20.25 5.37
C ARG A 188 14.89 21.48 4.48
N ASN A 189 14.11 22.50 4.83
CA ASN A 189 14.08 23.82 4.17
C ASN A 189 13.68 23.75 2.68
N ARG A 190 13.02 24.80 2.17
CA ARG A 190 12.63 24.92 0.76
C ARG A 190 11.71 23.77 0.30
N ALA A 191 11.51 23.65 -1.01
CA ALA A 191 10.59 22.71 -1.63
C ALA A 191 11.31 21.98 -2.77
N PHE A 192 11.01 20.70 -2.93
CA PHE A 192 11.29 19.94 -4.13
C PHE A 192 10.21 20.27 -5.17
N HIS A 193 10.59 20.75 -6.34
CA HIS A 193 9.66 20.98 -7.45
C HIS A 193 10.05 20.11 -8.64
N ALA A 194 9.22 19.14 -8.98
CA ALA A 194 9.33 18.38 -10.23
C ALA A 194 8.42 19.01 -11.29
N ILE A 195 8.99 19.40 -12.42
CA ILE A 195 8.26 19.94 -13.57
C ILE A 195 8.34 18.98 -14.77
N TYR A 196 7.19 18.57 -15.32
CA TYR A 196 7.21 17.65 -16.46
C TYR A 196 7.50 18.35 -17.79
N GLY A 197 8.06 17.58 -18.72
CA GLY A 197 8.24 17.91 -20.13
C GLY A 197 9.42 18.84 -20.41
N LYS A 198 9.50 19.98 -19.74
CA LYS A 198 10.66 20.89 -19.76
C LYS A 198 10.59 21.91 -18.63
N ASN A 199 11.75 22.46 -18.28
CA ASN A 199 11.83 23.61 -17.40
C ASN A 199 11.31 24.87 -18.10
N THR A 200 10.26 25.50 -17.55
CA THR A 200 9.64 26.72 -18.13
C THR A 200 10.02 28.01 -17.40
N GLY A 201 10.94 27.96 -16.45
CA GLY A 201 11.34 29.14 -15.68
C GLY A 201 10.27 29.61 -14.69
N LYS A 202 10.31 30.89 -14.30
CA LYS A 202 9.37 31.50 -13.36
C LYS A 202 7.93 31.42 -13.89
N GLN A 203 6.96 31.11 -13.03
CA GLN A 203 5.54 31.14 -13.36
C GLN A 203 5.09 32.57 -13.65
N GLU A 204 4.25 32.73 -14.68
CA GLU A 204 3.72 34.00 -15.15
C GLU A 204 2.20 34.00 -15.06
N SER A 205 1.63 35.02 -14.41
CA SER A 205 0.17 35.13 -14.23
C SER A 205 -0.54 35.13 -15.58
N GLY A 206 -1.53 34.23 -15.73
CA GLY A 206 -2.37 34.11 -16.93
C GLY A 206 -1.76 33.31 -18.10
N LYS A 207 -0.56 32.74 -17.94
CA LYS A 207 0.12 32.01 -19.03
C LYS A 207 -0.28 30.53 -19.10
N THR A 208 -0.89 30.13 -20.22
CA THR A 208 -1.13 28.72 -20.55
C THR A 208 0.01 28.17 -21.39
N TYR A 209 0.38 26.90 -21.18
CA TYR A 209 1.42 26.24 -21.95
C TYR A 209 0.83 25.08 -22.74
N GLU A 210 1.21 24.99 -24.02
CA GLU A 210 0.65 24.07 -25.01
C GLU A 210 0.75 22.58 -24.62
N LYS A 211 1.67 22.22 -23.72
CA LYS A 211 1.95 20.83 -23.31
C LYS A 211 1.39 20.48 -21.93
N ASP A 212 0.51 21.30 -21.37
CA ASP A 212 -0.11 20.99 -20.09
C ASP A 212 -1.10 19.84 -20.24
N VAL A 213 -0.87 18.79 -19.47
CA VAL A 213 -1.71 17.60 -19.42
C VAL A 213 -2.85 17.84 -18.46
N LYS A 214 -4.07 17.63 -18.94
CA LYS A 214 -5.30 17.69 -18.15
C LYS A 214 -5.60 16.33 -17.55
N LEU A 215 -5.71 16.26 -16.22
CA LEU A 215 -6.13 15.05 -15.51
C LEU A 215 -7.45 15.29 -14.76
N THR A 216 -8.48 14.55 -15.11
CA THR A 216 -9.77 14.56 -14.38
C THR A 216 -9.80 13.58 -13.21
N ALA A 217 -8.79 12.72 -13.09
CA ALA A 217 -8.59 11.82 -11.97
C ALA A 217 -7.09 11.61 -11.72
N TRP A 218 -6.67 11.70 -10.46
CA TRP A 218 -5.28 11.53 -10.07
C TRP A 218 -5.13 11.22 -8.58
N THR A 219 -3.96 10.71 -8.19
CA THR A 219 -3.62 10.49 -6.79
C THR A 219 -2.20 10.97 -6.52
N MET A 220 -2.02 11.78 -5.48
CA MET A 220 -0.71 12.09 -4.90
C MET A 220 -0.48 11.18 -3.69
N GLN A 221 0.65 10.50 -3.66
CA GLN A 221 0.99 9.54 -2.60
C GLN A 221 2.40 9.79 -2.07
N TYR A 222 2.59 9.65 -0.77
CA TYR A 222 3.90 9.75 -0.13
C TYR A 222 3.84 9.21 1.29
N SER A 223 4.99 8.83 1.83
CA SER A 223 5.15 8.49 3.24
C SER A 223 6.02 9.53 3.93
N ILE A 224 5.60 9.97 5.11
CA ILE A 224 6.25 11.03 5.88
C ILE A 224 6.35 10.67 7.37
N ALA A 225 7.47 11.03 7.99
CA ALA A 225 7.61 11.07 9.45
C ALA A 225 8.11 12.48 9.85
N PRO A 226 7.20 13.39 10.26
CA PRO A 226 7.57 14.77 10.58
C PRO A 226 8.51 14.84 11.78
N VAL A 227 9.61 15.60 11.68
CA VAL A 227 10.46 15.91 12.85
C VAL A 227 9.83 17.04 13.65
N ASN A 228 9.20 18.00 12.97
CA ASN A 228 8.39 19.04 13.60
C ASN A 228 7.00 19.12 12.96
N ALA A 229 6.04 18.42 13.59
CA ALA A 229 4.65 18.38 13.16
C ALA A 229 3.90 19.73 13.31
N SER A 230 4.41 20.66 14.11
CA SER A 230 3.73 21.94 14.39
C SER A 230 4.07 23.03 13.37
N ASN A 231 5.10 22.84 12.55
CA ASN A 231 5.49 23.80 11.53
C ASN A 231 4.39 23.99 10.48
N ASN A 232 4.27 25.23 10.00
CA ASN A 232 3.53 25.51 8.77
C ASN A 232 4.42 25.15 7.58
N ALA A 233 4.20 23.97 7.00
CA ALA A 233 5.02 23.45 5.92
C ALA A 233 4.15 22.86 4.81
N GLY A 234 4.53 23.13 3.56
CA GLY A 234 3.94 22.45 2.42
C GLY A 234 4.21 20.96 2.47
N LEU A 235 3.22 20.15 2.16
CA LEU A 235 3.38 18.72 1.89
C LEU A 235 3.46 18.52 0.38
N MET A 236 2.82 17.50 -0.17
CA MET A 236 2.73 17.31 -1.62
C MET A 236 1.56 18.11 -2.19
N TYR A 237 1.78 19.01 -3.14
CA TYR A 237 0.72 19.83 -3.74
C TYR A 237 0.95 20.13 -5.22
N PRO A 238 -0.14 20.31 -6.01
CA PRO A 238 -0.05 20.70 -7.41
C PRO A 238 0.14 22.21 -7.56
N ASN A 239 1.10 22.64 -8.38
CA ASN A 239 1.22 24.03 -8.79
C ASN A 239 0.97 24.17 -10.29
N GLY A 240 0.09 25.11 -10.64
CA GLY A 240 -0.16 25.51 -12.02
C GLY A 240 1.09 26.12 -12.65
N ARG A 241 1.23 26.11 -13.98
CA ARG A 241 2.34 26.82 -14.64
C ARG A 241 2.17 28.35 -14.59
N ALA A 242 0.92 28.81 -14.46
CA ALA A 242 0.55 30.22 -14.50
C ALA A 242 0.49 30.90 -13.11
N ASP A 243 0.48 30.13 -12.02
CA ASP A 243 0.27 30.68 -10.68
C ASP A 243 1.17 29.96 -9.65
N SER A 244 1.81 30.75 -8.79
CA SER A 244 2.51 30.23 -7.62
C SER A 244 1.56 29.75 -6.53
N ASN A 245 0.30 30.20 -6.57
CA ASN A 245 -0.78 29.75 -5.71
C ASN A 245 -1.35 28.42 -6.21
N SER A 246 -1.13 27.37 -5.43
CA SER A 246 -1.79 26.09 -5.63
C SER A 246 -3.29 26.23 -5.43
N ALA A 247 -4.07 25.60 -6.31
CA ALA A 247 -5.49 25.36 -6.09
C ALA A 247 -5.76 24.29 -5.00
N LEU A 248 -4.71 23.63 -4.49
CA LEU A 248 -4.80 22.63 -3.44
C LEU A 248 -3.52 22.58 -2.60
N TYR A 249 -3.33 23.54 -1.71
CA TYR A 249 -2.21 23.48 -0.77
C TYR A 249 -2.48 22.45 0.32
N ASN A 250 -1.84 21.30 0.19
CA ASN A 250 -1.75 20.34 1.29
C ASN A 250 -0.64 20.80 2.22
N VAL A 251 -0.97 21.09 3.47
CA VAL A 251 -0.01 21.60 4.44
C VAL A 251 -0.10 20.86 5.76
N LEU A 252 1.06 20.76 6.41
CA LEU A 252 1.14 20.54 7.84
C LEU A 252 0.88 21.89 8.52
N TYR A 253 -0.13 21.93 9.40
CA TYR A 253 -0.53 23.16 10.09
C TYR A 253 -0.99 22.84 11.52
N GLY A 254 -0.20 23.27 12.51
CA GLY A 254 -0.52 23.05 13.92
C GLY A 254 -0.70 21.57 14.27
N GLY A 255 0.14 20.69 13.73
CA GLY A 255 0.09 19.24 13.96
C GLY A 255 -0.90 18.48 13.09
N SER A 256 -1.72 19.15 12.27
CA SER A 256 -2.74 18.50 11.41
C SER A 256 -2.41 18.62 9.93
N PHE A 257 -2.92 17.68 9.15
CA PHE A 257 -3.07 17.86 7.71
C PHE A 257 -4.18 18.87 7.46
N THR A 258 -3.90 19.91 6.67
CA THR A 258 -4.88 20.93 6.30
C THR A 258 -4.80 21.18 4.80
N ILE A 259 -5.95 21.23 4.15
CA ILE A 259 -6.07 21.72 2.78
C ILE A 259 -6.30 23.22 2.84
N MET A 260 -5.54 23.99 2.07
CA MET A 260 -5.75 25.42 1.90
C MET A 260 -6.02 25.79 0.43
N ASN A 261 -6.99 26.68 0.21
CA ASN A 261 -7.31 27.26 -1.09
C ASN A 261 -7.87 28.67 -0.85
N SER A 262 -7.17 29.73 -1.28
CA SER A 262 -7.69 31.11 -1.29
C SER A 262 -8.41 31.55 0.00
N GLY A 263 -7.81 31.28 1.17
CA GLY A 263 -8.36 31.64 2.49
C GLY A 263 -9.19 30.54 3.15
N LEU A 264 -9.64 29.52 2.42
CA LEU A 264 -10.26 28.33 2.97
C LEU A 264 -9.21 27.45 3.68
N LYS A 265 -9.60 26.88 4.83
CA LYS A 265 -8.82 25.87 5.56
C LYS A 265 -9.71 24.69 5.90
N LEU A 266 -9.44 23.53 5.31
CA LEU A 266 -10.17 22.30 5.59
C LEU A 266 -9.27 21.30 6.30
N GLY A 267 -9.69 20.84 7.47
CA GLY A 267 -9.11 19.66 8.12
C GLY A 267 -9.80 18.38 7.67
N PHE A 268 -9.33 17.25 8.18
CA PHE A 268 -10.03 15.98 8.08
C PHE A 268 -11.46 16.07 8.63
N ASN A 269 -12.42 15.43 7.94
CA ASN A 269 -13.85 15.57 8.19
C ASN A 269 -14.58 14.24 8.48
N THR A 270 -13.85 13.12 8.52
CA THR A 270 -14.42 11.82 8.92
C THR A 270 -14.31 11.60 10.44
N PRO A 271 -15.08 10.65 11.02
CA PRO A 271 -14.92 10.27 12.42
C PRO A 271 -13.51 9.77 12.77
N LYS A 272 -12.82 9.11 11.83
CA LYS A 272 -11.44 8.63 11.99
C LYS A 272 -10.41 9.77 11.92
N GLY A 273 -10.68 10.79 11.11
CA GLY A 273 -9.80 11.94 10.93
C GLY A 273 -10.01 13.05 11.96
N THR A 274 -11.17 13.11 12.61
CA THR A 274 -11.48 14.15 13.61
C THR A 274 -10.49 14.08 14.78
N GLY A 275 -9.78 15.18 15.03
CA GLY A 275 -8.77 15.27 16.09
C GLY A 275 -7.43 14.60 15.76
N PHE A 276 -7.26 14.05 14.55
CA PHE A 276 -5.98 13.47 14.14
C PHE A 276 -4.85 14.51 14.18
N LYS A 277 -3.72 14.08 14.74
CA LYS A 277 -2.47 14.83 14.78
C LYS A 277 -1.31 13.93 14.37
N PHE A 278 -0.39 14.50 13.60
CA PHE A 278 0.90 13.88 13.34
C PHE A 278 1.74 13.87 14.61
N ASN A 279 2.32 12.72 14.92
CA ASN A 279 3.33 12.62 15.96
C ASN A 279 4.69 12.99 15.38
N ALA A 280 5.38 13.89 16.05
CA ALA A 280 6.74 14.24 15.71
C ALA A 280 7.71 13.10 16.03
N VAL A 281 8.73 12.95 15.20
CA VAL A 281 9.90 12.11 15.44
C VAL A 281 10.85 12.84 16.39
N SER A 282 11.40 12.10 17.35
CA SER A 282 12.56 12.54 18.14
C SER A 282 13.73 11.60 17.84
N GLY A 283 14.79 12.10 17.20
CA GLY A 283 15.94 11.28 16.79
C GLY A 283 15.65 10.43 15.55
N THR A 284 16.13 9.19 15.53
CA THR A 284 15.90 8.27 14.40
C THR A 284 14.45 7.77 14.38
N PRO A 285 13.73 7.90 13.25
CA PRO A 285 12.34 7.44 13.15
C PRO A 285 12.27 5.90 13.19
N THR A 286 11.29 5.40 13.94
CA THR A 286 10.82 4.01 13.89
C THR A 286 9.58 3.89 13.01
N ALA A 287 9.26 2.69 12.53
CA ALA A 287 8.12 2.44 11.62
C ALA A 287 6.79 3.05 12.10
N ASP A 288 6.52 3.07 13.41
CA ASP A 288 5.29 3.61 14.00
C ASP A 288 5.15 5.14 13.91
N LYS A 289 6.22 5.85 13.51
CA LYS A 289 6.20 7.31 13.28
C LYS A 289 5.90 7.70 11.84
N TRP A 290 5.80 6.72 10.94
CA TRP A 290 5.54 6.96 9.54
C TRP A 290 4.05 6.98 9.24
N TYR A 291 3.67 7.93 8.38
CA TYR A 291 2.33 8.11 7.87
C TYR A 291 2.36 8.04 6.35
N HIS A 292 1.68 7.06 5.78
CA HIS A 292 1.41 7.03 4.35
C HIS A 292 0.18 7.89 4.06
N ILE A 293 0.35 8.92 3.24
CA ILE A 293 -0.70 9.85 2.84
C ILE A 293 -1.04 9.60 1.37
N ALA A 294 -2.33 9.51 1.07
CA ALA A 294 -2.83 9.54 -0.30
C ALA A 294 -3.91 10.61 -0.43
N VAL A 295 -3.71 11.57 -1.34
CA VAL A 295 -4.70 12.56 -1.74
C VAL A 295 -5.23 12.16 -3.11
N VAL A 296 -6.47 11.68 -3.14
CA VAL A 296 -7.15 11.16 -4.32
C VAL A 296 -8.13 12.21 -4.83
N TYR A 297 -8.04 12.55 -6.10
CA TYR A 297 -8.95 13.47 -6.78
C TYR A 297 -9.64 12.75 -7.94
N GLU A 298 -10.94 13.01 -8.10
CA GLU A 298 -11.73 12.52 -9.23
C GLU A 298 -12.86 13.49 -9.55
N GLU A 299 -13.10 13.75 -10.84
CA GLU A 299 -14.29 14.43 -11.31
C GLU A 299 -15.40 13.43 -11.62
N ASN A 300 -16.50 13.51 -10.87
CA ASN A 300 -17.70 12.70 -11.06
C ASN A 300 -18.84 13.60 -11.52
N ASN A 301 -19.35 13.39 -12.75
CA ASN A 301 -20.38 14.24 -13.36
C ASN A 301 -20.03 15.74 -13.25
N ASP A 302 -18.83 16.12 -13.72
CA ASP A 302 -18.24 17.47 -13.65
C ASP A 302 -17.98 18.05 -12.25
N SER A 303 -18.32 17.33 -11.19
CA SER A 303 -18.06 17.76 -9.80
C SER A 303 -16.72 17.19 -9.32
N PRO A 304 -15.79 18.02 -8.84
CA PRO A 304 -14.51 17.54 -8.36
C PRO A 304 -14.64 17.02 -6.92
N TYR A 305 -14.11 15.84 -6.63
CA TYR A 305 -14.12 15.23 -5.30
C TYR A 305 -12.70 14.95 -4.83
N LEU A 306 -12.50 15.08 -3.52
CA LEU A 306 -11.27 14.73 -2.84
C LEU A 306 -11.53 13.68 -1.76
N LYS A 307 -10.70 12.65 -1.76
CA LYS A 307 -10.55 11.71 -0.66
C LYS A 307 -9.12 11.76 -0.16
N ILE A 308 -8.95 11.82 1.16
CA ILE A 308 -7.62 11.74 1.77
C ILE A 308 -7.56 10.56 2.70
N TYR A 309 -6.52 9.75 2.50
CA TYR A 309 -6.26 8.58 3.31
C TYR A 309 -4.97 8.76 4.10
N VAL A 310 -4.99 8.34 5.37
CA VAL A 310 -3.79 8.23 6.20
C VAL A 310 -3.67 6.80 6.66
N ASN A 311 -2.56 6.17 6.34
CA ASN A 311 -2.32 4.76 6.59
C ASN A 311 -3.44 3.83 6.04
N GLY A 312 -4.04 4.22 4.91
CA GLY A 312 -5.13 3.49 4.28
C GLY A 312 -6.53 3.78 4.86
N GLU A 313 -6.63 4.53 5.95
CA GLU A 313 -7.91 4.93 6.56
C GLU A 313 -8.43 6.22 5.92
N LEU A 314 -9.73 6.28 5.60
CA LEU A 314 -10.36 7.47 5.02
C LEU A 314 -10.49 8.57 6.09
N MET A 315 -9.76 9.66 5.89
CA MET A 315 -9.69 10.80 6.81
C MET A 315 -10.46 12.03 6.30
N PHE A 316 -10.58 12.17 4.99
CA PHE A 316 -11.32 13.25 4.35
C PHE A 316 -12.14 12.71 3.18
N ASP A 317 -13.39 13.14 3.04
CA ASP A 317 -14.23 12.88 1.88
C ASP A 317 -15.18 14.08 1.64
N SER A 318 -14.97 14.80 0.55
CA SER A 318 -15.79 15.97 0.19
C SER A 318 -15.59 16.37 -1.26
N VAL A 319 -16.47 17.23 -1.77
CA VAL A 319 -16.20 18.05 -2.97
C VAL A 319 -14.89 18.82 -2.77
N ALA A 320 -14.05 18.85 -3.80
CA ALA A 320 -12.80 19.59 -3.84
C ALA A 320 -13.06 21.10 -3.86
N PRO A 321 -12.19 21.93 -3.26
CA PRO A 321 -12.38 23.38 -3.25
C PRO A 321 -12.22 24.04 -4.64
N ALA A 322 -11.64 23.34 -5.60
CA ALA A 322 -11.47 23.78 -6.97
C ALA A 322 -11.31 22.57 -7.91
N LYS A 323 -11.51 22.78 -9.21
CA LYS A 323 -11.06 21.83 -10.23
C LYS A 323 -9.55 21.91 -10.38
N ILE A 324 -8.88 20.75 -10.41
CA ILE A 324 -7.42 20.63 -10.42
C ILE A 324 -7.03 19.68 -11.54
N HIS A 325 -7.07 20.20 -12.76
CA HIS A 325 -6.85 19.42 -13.97
C HIS A 325 -5.45 19.65 -14.54
N ASP A 326 -4.93 20.88 -14.43
CA ASP A 326 -3.72 21.31 -15.12
C ASP A 326 -2.67 21.76 -14.08
N PHE A 327 -1.76 20.86 -13.70
CA PHE A 327 -0.69 21.14 -12.73
C PHE A 327 0.66 20.58 -13.19
N PRO A 328 1.45 21.37 -13.91
CA PRO A 328 2.73 20.91 -14.44
C PRO A 328 3.86 20.79 -13.45
N ILE A 329 3.69 21.38 -12.27
CA ILE A 329 4.69 21.32 -11.21
C ILE A 329 4.09 20.55 -10.05
N LEU A 330 4.77 19.48 -9.67
CA LEU A 330 4.49 18.74 -8.46
C LEU A 330 5.47 19.19 -7.38
N CYS A 331 4.95 19.80 -6.34
CA CYS A 331 5.75 20.31 -5.24
C CYS A 331 5.70 19.32 -4.07
N PHE A 332 6.82 19.19 -3.36
CA PHE A 332 6.88 18.56 -2.05
C PHE A 332 7.71 19.43 -1.10
N GLY A 333 7.11 19.82 0.02
CA GLY A 333 7.75 20.77 0.93
C GLY A 333 7.42 22.21 0.58
N ASN A 334 7.61 23.08 1.57
CA ASN A 334 7.73 24.53 1.48
C ASN A 334 8.06 25.06 2.88
N GLY A 335 8.56 26.29 2.97
CA GLY A 335 8.81 26.97 4.24
C GLY A 335 9.78 26.19 5.12
N ASN A 336 9.32 25.85 6.32
CA ASN A 336 10.11 25.19 7.37
C ASN A 336 9.84 23.67 7.43
N LEU A 337 9.66 23.00 6.29
CA LEU A 337 9.55 21.54 6.28
C LEU A 337 10.80 20.94 6.95
N ASP A 338 10.56 20.06 7.90
CA ASP A 338 11.58 19.21 8.55
C ASP A 338 10.94 17.84 8.81
N ALA A 339 11.22 16.89 7.92
CA ALA A 339 10.60 15.57 7.94
C ALA A 339 11.43 14.52 7.21
N TYR A 340 11.28 13.27 7.63
CA TYR A 340 11.71 12.14 6.83
C TYR A 340 10.63 11.81 5.78
N VAL A 341 11.04 11.49 4.56
CA VAL A 341 10.14 11.25 3.43
C VAL A 341 10.61 10.03 2.63
N ARG A 342 9.65 9.26 2.12
CA ARG A 342 9.88 8.21 1.12
C ARG A 342 8.66 8.02 0.23
N GLU A 343 8.85 7.31 -0.87
CA GLU A 343 7.76 6.81 -1.73
C GLU A 343 6.85 7.89 -2.33
N MET A 344 7.42 9.02 -2.79
CA MET A 344 6.62 10.06 -3.43
C MET A 344 6.15 9.59 -4.82
N ARG A 345 4.85 9.68 -5.08
CA ARG A 345 4.21 9.15 -6.29
C ARG A 345 3.11 10.07 -6.80
N LEU A 346 3.02 10.15 -8.12
CA LEU A 346 1.87 10.72 -8.81
C LEU A 346 1.23 9.66 -9.69
N TRP A 347 -0.08 9.53 -9.57
CA TRP A 347 -0.90 8.65 -10.38
C TRP A 347 -1.86 9.47 -11.25
N SER A 348 -2.08 9.08 -12.50
CA SER A 348 -3.11 9.64 -13.39
C SER A 348 -4.45 8.92 -13.30
N LYS A 349 -4.71 8.36 -12.10
CA LYS A 349 -5.93 7.66 -11.71
C LYS A 349 -6.31 7.99 -10.27
N ALA A 350 -7.60 7.96 -9.99
CA ALA A 350 -8.12 7.99 -8.64
C ALA A 350 -7.98 6.58 -8.03
N LEU A 351 -7.06 6.40 -7.08
CA LEU A 351 -6.87 5.11 -6.43
C LEU A 351 -8.02 4.84 -5.45
N THR A 352 -8.52 3.60 -5.47
CA THR A 352 -9.45 3.11 -4.45
C THR A 352 -8.77 2.98 -3.09
N GLN A 353 -9.53 2.93 -2.00
CA GLN A 353 -8.96 2.69 -0.67
C GLN A 353 -8.15 1.39 -0.60
N GLY A 354 -8.61 0.31 -1.25
CA GLY A 354 -7.89 -0.96 -1.33
C GLY A 354 -6.55 -0.83 -2.04
N GLN A 355 -6.50 -0.08 -3.14
CA GLN A 355 -5.24 0.24 -3.83
C GLN A 355 -4.32 1.08 -2.97
N VAL A 356 -4.85 2.09 -2.27
CA VAL A 356 -4.06 2.91 -1.33
C VAL A 356 -3.41 2.05 -0.24
N VAL A 357 -4.14 1.06 0.30
CA VAL A 357 -3.62 0.10 1.28
C VAL A 357 -2.56 -0.81 0.65
N ALA A 358 -2.80 -1.32 -0.56
CA ALA A 358 -1.84 -2.20 -1.24
C ALA A 358 -0.54 -1.49 -1.59
N THR A 359 -0.58 -0.19 -1.90
CA THR A 359 0.61 0.56 -2.34
C THR A 359 1.34 1.28 -1.20
N GLN A 360 0.99 1.11 0.08
CA GLN A 360 1.53 1.95 1.16
C GLN A 360 3.06 1.91 1.25
N ASN A 361 3.63 0.72 1.13
CA ASN A 361 5.07 0.51 1.28
C ASN A 361 5.80 0.53 -0.06
N PHE A 362 5.17 -0.02 -1.11
CA PHE A 362 5.81 -0.29 -2.39
C PHE A 362 4.79 -0.25 -3.53
N VAL A 363 5.31 -0.11 -4.75
CA VAL A 363 4.52 -0.17 -5.98
C VAL A 363 5.40 -0.72 -7.09
N LYS A 364 4.83 -1.53 -7.99
CA LYS A 364 5.52 -1.94 -9.21
C LYS A 364 5.78 -0.74 -10.12
N PRO A 365 7.02 -0.53 -10.60
CA PRO A 365 7.37 0.56 -11.51
C PRO A 365 6.45 0.71 -12.74
N ASP A 366 5.98 -0.40 -13.28
CA ASP A 366 5.14 -0.49 -14.48
C ASP A 366 3.64 -0.38 -14.21
N SER A 367 3.24 -0.11 -12.95
CA SER A 367 1.83 0.00 -12.56
C SER A 367 1.08 1.01 -13.43
N GLU A 368 -0.09 0.59 -13.92
CA GLU A 368 -0.89 1.40 -14.82
C GLU A 368 -1.30 2.74 -14.18
N GLY A 369 -0.99 3.84 -14.86
CA GLY A 369 -1.29 5.18 -14.40
C GLY A 369 -0.29 5.74 -13.38
N LEU A 370 0.78 5.03 -13.03
CA LEU A 370 1.90 5.61 -12.29
C LEU A 370 2.67 6.55 -13.23
N GLU A 371 2.68 7.85 -12.95
CA GLU A 371 3.27 8.88 -13.83
C GLU A 371 4.66 9.29 -13.35
N LEU A 372 4.80 9.44 -12.03
CA LEU A 372 6.05 9.77 -11.37
C LEU A 372 6.20 8.89 -10.14
N TYR A 373 7.37 8.30 -9.95
CA TYR A 373 7.73 7.60 -8.73
C TYR A 373 9.15 7.97 -8.30
N VAL A 374 9.26 8.55 -7.11
CA VAL A 374 10.53 8.91 -6.47
C VAL A 374 10.61 8.17 -5.12
N PRO A 375 11.38 7.07 -5.05
CA PRO A 375 11.51 6.28 -3.82
C PRO A 375 12.09 7.08 -2.64
N TYR A 376 12.93 8.09 -2.92
CA TYR A 376 13.63 8.92 -1.92
C TYR A 376 14.53 8.10 -0.97
N ASN A 377 15.19 7.08 -1.50
CA ASN A 377 16.26 6.34 -0.84
C ASN A 377 17.68 6.80 -1.28
N GLU A 378 17.73 7.71 -2.24
CA GLU A 378 18.91 8.39 -2.78
C GLU A 378 18.49 9.71 -3.43
N ASP A 379 19.45 10.52 -3.87
CA ASP A 379 19.16 11.77 -4.59
C ASP A 379 18.19 11.53 -5.75
N PRO A 380 17.10 12.30 -5.87
CA PRO A 380 16.00 11.98 -6.80
C PRO A 380 16.25 12.48 -8.22
N TRP A 381 17.48 12.90 -8.55
CA TRP A 381 17.81 13.51 -9.83
C TRP A 381 19.21 13.12 -10.30
N GLU A 382 19.44 13.29 -11.59
CA GLU A 382 20.73 13.18 -12.25
C GLU A 382 20.96 14.35 -13.19
N THR A 383 22.22 14.63 -13.54
CA THR A 383 22.56 15.71 -14.46
C THR A 383 22.52 15.20 -15.89
N GLU A 384 21.66 15.80 -16.73
CA GLU A 384 21.68 15.62 -18.18
C GLU A 384 22.01 16.97 -18.84
N GLY A 385 23.22 17.11 -19.36
CA GLY A 385 23.70 18.38 -19.91
C GLY A 385 23.74 19.48 -18.85
N ASN A 386 22.94 20.54 -19.04
CA ASN A 386 22.85 21.69 -18.12
C ASN A 386 21.62 21.65 -17.21
N GLU A 387 20.86 20.54 -17.23
CA GLU A 387 19.63 20.38 -16.46
C GLU A 387 19.74 19.22 -15.48
N LYS A 388 18.98 19.31 -14.39
CA LYS A 388 18.76 18.19 -13.47
C LYS A 388 17.45 17.51 -13.83
N VAL A 389 17.54 16.25 -14.24
CA VAL A 389 16.41 15.41 -14.61
C VAL A 389 16.05 14.54 -13.43
N ILE A 390 14.77 14.43 -13.10
CA ILE A 390 14.29 13.58 -12.01
C ILE A 390 14.44 12.12 -12.43
N LYS A 391 15.05 11.31 -11.57
CA LYS A 391 15.12 9.86 -11.70
C LYS A 391 13.73 9.27 -11.42
N ASN A 392 12.89 9.26 -12.45
CA ASN A 392 11.55 8.70 -12.39
C ASN A 392 11.63 7.17 -12.39
N ALA A 393 11.40 6.53 -11.25
CA ALA A 393 11.41 5.08 -11.12
C ALA A 393 10.18 4.41 -11.76
N SER A 394 9.19 5.17 -12.25
CA SER A 394 8.07 4.59 -12.98
C SER A 394 8.47 4.19 -14.40
N THR A 395 8.17 2.95 -14.75
CA THR A 395 8.31 2.37 -16.09
C THR A 395 6.95 2.08 -16.74
N ASN A 396 5.88 2.72 -16.26
CA ASN A 396 4.54 2.57 -16.81
C ASN A 396 4.56 2.84 -18.33
N PRO A 397 4.18 1.87 -19.19
CA PRO A 397 4.24 2.03 -20.63
C PRO A 397 3.15 2.96 -21.19
N HIS A 398 2.18 3.35 -20.37
CA HIS A 398 0.99 4.12 -20.76
C HIS A 398 0.88 5.42 -19.96
N LYS A 399 2.00 6.10 -19.69
CA LYS A 399 2.00 7.41 -19.04
C LYS A 399 1.17 8.42 -19.83
N LYS A 400 0.31 9.16 -19.13
CA LYS A 400 -0.41 10.31 -19.68
C LYS A 400 0.42 11.58 -19.63
N MET A 401 1.35 11.67 -18.68
CA MET A 401 2.28 12.78 -18.55
C MET A 401 3.57 12.54 -19.34
N PRO A 402 4.33 13.59 -19.69
CA PRO A 402 5.63 13.42 -20.32
C PRO A 402 6.57 12.55 -19.49
N GLU A 403 7.36 11.72 -20.17
CA GLU A 403 8.29 10.78 -19.54
C GLU A 403 9.30 11.50 -18.64
N LYS A 404 9.89 12.60 -19.16
CA LYS A 404 10.91 13.37 -18.46
C LYS A 404 10.30 14.42 -17.54
N TRP A 405 10.84 14.44 -16.33
CA TRP A 405 10.61 15.45 -15.31
C TRP A 405 11.94 16.11 -14.96
N TYR A 406 11.90 17.38 -14.62
CA TYR A 406 13.07 18.18 -14.33
C TYR A 406 12.96 18.78 -12.94
N VAL A 407 14.09 19.03 -12.30
CA VAL A 407 14.12 19.94 -11.17
C VAL A 407 13.77 21.34 -11.70
N HIS A 408 12.71 21.93 -11.17
CA HIS A 408 12.29 23.27 -11.58
C HIS A 408 13.37 24.29 -11.21
N LYS A 409 13.63 25.22 -12.13
CA LYS A 409 14.64 26.28 -11.97
C LYS A 409 13.96 27.63 -12.12
N ILE A 410 14.18 28.51 -11.16
CA ILE A 410 13.70 29.89 -11.20
C ILE A 410 14.93 30.81 -11.18
N GLY A 411 15.24 31.38 -12.34
CA GLY A 411 16.50 32.10 -12.53
C GLY A 411 17.69 31.14 -12.41
N VAL A 412 18.55 31.35 -11.43
CA VAL A 412 19.69 30.45 -11.12
C VAL A 412 19.37 29.43 -10.04
N GLU A 413 18.24 29.58 -9.33
CA GLU A 413 17.88 28.75 -8.19
C GLU A 413 17.20 27.45 -8.64
N GLU A 414 17.78 26.32 -8.26
CA GLU A 414 17.14 25.01 -8.35
C GLU A 414 16.24 24.78 -7.16
N LYS A 415 14.99 24.36 -7.41
CA LYS A 415 13.99 24.09 -6.37
C LYS A 415 14.16 22.68 -5.82
N LEU A 416 15.18 22.57 -4.97
CA LEU A 416 15.50 21.39 -4.18
C LEU A 416 15.54 21.75 -2.69
N PRO A 417 15.08 20.84 -1.82
CA PRO A 417 15.31 20.96 -0.38
C PRO A 417 16.76 20.64 -0.04
N THR A 418 17.19 21.00 1.17
CA THR A 418 18.35 20.34 1.77
C THR A 418 17.95 18.90 2.10
N VAL A 419 18.77 17.94 1.67
CA VAL A 419 18.49 16.50 1.86
C VAL A 419 19.76 15.74 2.23
N ASP A 420 19.59 14.74 3.09
CA ASP A 420 20.57 13.67 3.29
C ASP A 420 19.86 12.31 3.45
N TYR A 421 20.63 11.23 3.30
CA TYR A 421 20.17 9.84 3.33
C TYR A 421 20.94 9.00 4.36
N ASN A 422 21.35 9.64 5.47
CA ASN A 422 22.16 8.99 6.50
C ASN A 422 21.36 8.06 7.41
N THR A 423 20.04 8.04 7.26
CA THR A 423 19.13 7.28 8.11
C THR A 423 18.59 6.07 7.36
N GLU A 424 18.69 4.89 7.99
CA GLU A 424 18.08 3.65 7.53
C GLU A 424 17.03 3.20 8.56
N VAL A 425 15.86 2.79 8.08
CA VAL A 425 14.71 2.41 8.92
C VAL A 425 14.23 1.01 8.53
N GLU A 426 13.91 0.20 9.53
CA GLU A 426 13.18 -1.06 9.35
C GLU A 426 11.68 -0.78 9.45
N PHE A 427 10.96 -1.08 8.36
CA PHE A 427 9.51 -0.91 8.25
C PHE A 427 8.75 -2.21 8.57
#